data_AF-A0A212D9C2-F1
#
_entry.id   AF-A0A212D9C2-F1
#
_cell.length_a   1.000
_cell.length_b   1.000
_cell.length_c   1.000
_cell.angle_alpha   90.00
_cell.angle_beta   90.00
_cell.angle_gamma   90.00
#
_symmetry.space_group_name_H-M   'P 1'
#
loop_
_entity.id
_entity.type
_entity.pdbx_description
1 polymer ?
#
loop_
_entity_poly.entity_id
_entity_poly.type
_entity_poly.pdbx_seq_one_letter_code
_entity_poly.pdbx_strand_id
1 'polypeptide(L)'
;NNKWGHPRGYRIQTVSFAGGPLPQNSSMERAFSWARWDLVAWVTAGFLHIPHAEDIPNTVTVGNSVGFILRPYNFFDEDPSINSADSIYFREDQDAGSCEVNSLACLPQVAACAPDLPAFSHGGFSHNQVVLGMGNGAGTPGPGVGMGGDGP
;
A
#
# COMPACT_ATOMS: atom_id res chain seq x y z
N ASN A 1 21.59 15.81 5.78
CA ASN A 1 22.11 15.40 4.46
C ASN A 1 22.68 13.99 4.55
N ASN A 2 22.78 13.27 3.44
CA ASN A 2 23.51 12.01 3.32
C ASN A 2 25.02 12.26 3.16
N LYS A 3 25.83 11.20 3.09
CA LYS A 3 27.30 11.22 2.92
C LYS A 3 27.76 12.09 1.74
N TRP A 4 26.92 12.22 0.71
CA TRP A 4 27.20 12.97 -0.53
C TRP A 4 26.73 14.42 -0.48
N GLY A 5 26.22 14.89 0.66
CA GLY A 5 25.79 16.27 0.86
C GLY A 5 24.35 16.56 0.41
N HIS A 6 23.60 15.57 -0.06
CA HIS A 6 22.21 15.75 -0.49
C HIS A 6 21.21 15.72 0.68
N PRO A 7 20.12 16.51 0.65
CA PRO A 7 19.04 16.40 1.61
C PRO A 7 18.42 15.01 1.60
N ARG A 8 18.15 14.48 2.80
CA ARG A 8 17.53 13.16 2.98
C ARG A 8 16.02 13.33 2.88
N GLY A 9 15.36 12.55 2.04
CA GLY A 9 13.91 12.64 1.90
C GLY A 9 13.27 11.40 1.31
N TYR A 10 11.94 11.42 1.24
CA TYR A 10 11.14 10.44 0.53
C TYR A 10 10.42 11.11 -0.63
N ARG A 11 10.32 10.40 -1.75
CA ARG A 11 9.53 10.78 -2.91
C ARG A 11 8.18 10.08 -2.85
N ILE A 12 7.11 10.85 -3.01
CA ILE A 12 5.76 10.33 -3.23
C ILE A 12 5.62 10.06 -4.74
N GLN A 13 5.40 8.81 -5.13
CA GLN A 13 5.14 8.41 -6.51
C GLN A 13 3.72 7.84 -6.61
N THR A 14 2.79 8.61 -7.19
CA THR A 14 1.38 8.25 -7.30
C THR A 14 1.12 7.29 -8.47
N VAL A 15 0.25 6.31 -8.25
CA VAL A 15 -0.34 5.43 -9.26
C VAL A 15 -1.85 5.72 -9.28
N SER A 16 -2.28 6.56 -10.22
CA SER A 16 -3.67 7.00 -10.35
C SER A 16 -4.00 7.20 -11.82
N PHE A 17 -5.22 6.88 -12.20
CA PHE A 17 -5.79 7.11 -13.53
C PHE A 17 -6.98 8.07 -13.48
N ALA A 18 -7.21 8.69 -12.32
CA ALA A 18 -8.10 9.83 -12.20
C ALA A 18 -7.55 10.96 -13.09
N GLY A 19 -8.46 11.77 -13.63
CA GLY A 19 -8.10 12.97 -14.41
C GLY A 19 -7.41 14.03 -13.54
N GLY A 20 -7.69 15.31 -13.82
CA GLY A 20 -7.02 16.43 -13.17
C GLY A 20 -6.95 16.32 -11.63
N PRO A 21 -5.77 16.49 -11.02
CA PRO A 21 -5.62 16.48 -9.57
C PRO A 21 -6.19 17.79 -8.98
N LEU A 22 -7.27 17.68 -8.23
CA LEU A 22 -7.99 18.75 -7.52
C LEU A 22 -8.71 19.78 -8.42
N PRO A 23 -9.87 20.32 -8.00
CA PRO A 23 -10.44 21.52 -8.63
C PRO A 23 -9.50 22.72 -8.41
N GLN A 24 -9.28 23.53 -9.45
CA GLN A 24 -8.41 24.74 -9.50
C GLN A 24 -8.76 25.87 -8.51
N ASN A 25 -9.64 25.62 -7.53
CA ASN A 25 -10.09 26.61 -6.56
C ASN A 25 -10.13 26.02 -5.14
N SER A 26 -9.32 25.00 -4.90
CA SER A 26 -9.19 24.38 -3.58
C SER A 26 -8.40 25.28 -2.64
N SER A 27 -8.88 25.45 -1.40
CA SER A 27 -8.12 26.13 -0.35
C SER A 27 -6.78 25.47 -0.03
N MET A 28 -6.59 24.20 -0.43
CA MET A 28 -5.31 23.45 -0.33
C MET A 28 -4.26 23.91 -1.36
N GLU A 29 -4.62 24.65 -2.40
CA GLU A 29 -3.66 25.16 -3.40
C GLU A 29 -2.82 26.34 -2.87
N ARG A 30 -3.26 26.97 -1.77
CA ARG A 30 -2.53 28.08 -1.15
C ARG A 30 -1.28 27.58 -0.43
N ALA A 31 -0.11 27.92 -0.98
CA ALA A 31 1.19 27.64 -0.38
C ALA A 31 1.46 28.55 0.84
N PHE A 32 1.79 27.93 1.98
CA PHE A 32 2.44 28.58 3.12
C PHE A 32 3.89 28.07 3.23
N SER A 33 4.81 28.85 3.80
CA SER A 33 6.20 28.43 4.00
C SER A 33 6.27 27.27 5.00
N TRP A 34 6.69 26.10 4.52
CA TRP A 34 6.64 24.80 5.23
C TRP A 34 7.97 24.40 5.89
N ALA A 35 9.01 25.23 5.79
CA ALA A 35 10.40 24.86 6.08
C ALA A 35 10.73 24.53 7.57
N ARG A 36 9.78 24.69 8.51
CA ARG A 36 10.00 24.48 9.96
C ARG A 36 8.83 23.82 10.69
N TRP A 37 7.88 23.25 9.96
CA TRP A 37 6.65 22.70 10.54
C TRP A 37 6.61 21.19 10.35
N ASP A 38 5.85 20.51 11.20
CA ASP A 38 5.48 19.13 10.96
C ASP A 38 4.50 19.07 9.79
N LEU A 39 4.74 18.17 8.84
CA LEU A 39 4.06 18.13 7.56
C LEU A 39 3.26 16.85 7.41
N VAL A 40 2.01 16.99 6.95
CA VAL A 40 1.17 15.87 6.53
C VAL A 40 0.91 15.99 5.03
N ALA A 41 1.19 14.92 4.29
CA ALA A 41 0.88 14.85 2.86
C ALA A 41 -0.49 14.17 2.66
N TRP A 42 -1.35 14.81 1.88
CA TRP A 42 -2.64 14.26 1.46
C TRP A 42 -2.52 13.80 0.01
N VAL A 43 -2.71 12.50 -0.24
CA VAL A 43 -2.58 11.89 -1.57
C VAL A 43 -3.92 11.28 -1.98
N THR A 44 -4.42 11.68 -3.15
CA THR A 44 -5.64 11.12 -3.75
C THR A 44 -5.27 10.25 -4.94
N ALA A 45 -5.79 9.02 -4.98
CA ALA A 45 -5.63 8.09 -6.09
C ALA A 45 -7.00 7.51 -6.47
N GLY A 46 -7.24 7.33 -7.76
CA GLY A 46 -8.53 6.86 -8.29
C GLY A 46 -8.48 6.57 -9.78
N PHE A 47 -9.62 6.22 -10.36
CA PHE A 47 -9.80 6.00 -11.80
C PHE A 47 -11.29 6.15 -12.17
N LEU A 48 -11.58 6.26 -13.46
CA LEU A 48 -12.95 6.21 -13.99
C LEU A 48 -13.31 4.75 -14.30
N HIS A 49 -14.38 4.23 -13.71
CA HIS A 49 -14.89 2.89 -14.02
C HIS A 49 -16.16 3.00 -14.88
N ILE A 50 -16.10 2.45 -16.11
CA ILE A 50 -17.26 2.21 -16.97
C ILE A 50 -17.50 0.71 -16.93
N PRO A 51 -18.52 0.23 -16.20
CA PRO A 51 -18.76 -1.21 -16.09
C PRO A 51 -19.03 -1.86 -17.45
N HIS A 52 -18.50 -3.07 -17.63
CA HIS A 52 -18.67 -3.86 -18.85
C HIS A 52 -18.97 -5.34 -18.56
N ALA A 53 -19.15 -6.16 -19.59
CA ALA A 53 -19.64 -7.54 -19.44
C ALA A 53 -18.73 -8.42 -18.56
N GLU A 54 -17.43 -8.18 -18.61
CA GLU A 54 -16.41 -8.88 -17.85
C GLU A 54 -16.36 -8.49 -16.36
N ASP A 55 -17.13 -7.47 -15.93
CA ASP A 55 -17.30 -7.09 -14.52
C ASP A 55 -18.35 -7.93 -13.77
N ILE A 56 -19.02 -8.87 -14.45
CA ILE A 56 -20.03 -9.75 -13.85
C ILE A 56 -19.40 -11.13 -13.60
N PRO A 57 -19.49 -11.71 -12.39
CA PRO A 57 -20.26 -11.25 -11.22
C PRO A 57 -19.55 -10.23 -10.32
N ASN A 58 -18.23 -10.06 -10.48
CA ASN A 58 -17.43 -9.12 -9.71
C ASN A 58 -16.42 -8.43 -10.62
N THR A 59 -16.18 -7.15 -10.37
CA THR A 59 -15.06 -6.43 -10.98
C THR A 59 -13.73 -7.05 -10.55
N VAL A 60 -12.85 -7.24 -11.52
CA VAL A 60 -11.52 -7.83 -11.30
C VAL A 60 -10.55 -6.82 -10.67
N THR A 61 -9.57 -7.30 -9.92
CA THR A 61 -8.54 -6.45 -9.29
C THR A 61 -7.42 -6.04 -10.25
N VAL A 62 -7.20 -6.82 -11.32
CA VAL A 62 -6.16 -6.56 -12.33
C VAL A 62 -6.44 -5.23 -13.01
N GLY A 63 -5.46 -4.32 -13.01
CA GLY A 63 -5.59 -2.99 -13.62
C GLY A 63 -6.40 -1.98 -12.81
N ASN A 64 -7.26 -2.42 -11.88
CA ASN A 64 -8.10 -1.56 -11.04
C ASN A 64 -7.43 -1.12 -9.73
N SER A 65 -6.15 -1.49 -9.53
CA SER A 65 -5.37 -1.08 -8.35
C SER A 65 -4.82 0.33 -8.53
N VAL A 66 -5.05 1.18 -7.53
CA VAL A 66 -4.53 2.56 -7.45
C VAL A 66 -3.87 2.78 -6.09
N GLY A 67 -2.98 3.76 -5.99
CA GLY A 67 -2.28 4.05 -4.75
C GLY A 67 -1.10 4.99 -4.93
N PHE A 68 -0.11 4.86 -4.06
CA PHE A 68 1.16 5.59 -4.16
C PHE A 68 2.27 4.79 -3.50
N ILE A 69 3.51 5.10 -3.86
CA ILE A 69 4.71 4.49 -3.30
C ILE A 69 5.54 5.61 -2.65
N LEU A 70 5.95 5.39 -1.40
CA LEU A 70 6.96 6.20 -0.72
C LEU A 70 8.33 5.60 -1.01
N ARG A 71 9.17 6.31 -1.76
CA ARG A 71 10.49 5.84 -2.16
C ARG A 71 11.58 6.66 -1.49
N PRO A 72 12.59 6.04 -0.87
CA PRO A 72 13.77 6.76 -0.40
C PRO A 72 14.38 7.58 -1.54
N TYR A 73 14.69 8.87 -1.28
CA TYR A 73 15.34 9.76 -2.23
C TYR A 73 16.48 10.49 -1.52
N ASN A 74 17.71 10.05 -1.79
CA ASN A 74 18.91 10.46 -1.05
C ASN A 74 18.78 10.26 0.47
N PHE A 75 17.85 9.40 0.92
CA PHE A 75 17.62 9.15 2.34
C PHE A 75 18.73 8.33 2.97
N PHE A 76 19.28 7.38 2.23
CA PHE A 76 20.41 6.55 2.65
C PHE A 76 21.67 6.97 1.90
N ASP A 77 22.82 6.52 2.38
CA ASP A 77 24.12 6.76 1.72
C ASP A 77 24.34 5.79 0.54
N GLU A 78 23.67 4.64 0.58
CA GLU A 78 23.63 3.57 -0.43
C GLU A 78 22.29 2.80 -0.32
N ASP A 79 21.99 1.90 -1.25
CA ASP A 79 20.77 1.09 -1.20
C ASP A 79 20.84 0.09 -0.02
N PRO A 80 19.90 0.11 0.94
CA PRO A 80 19.87 -0.85 2.04
C PRO A 80 19.83 -2.32 1.60
N SER A 81 19.35 -2.59 0.37
CA SER A 81 19.30 -3.96 -0.16
C SER A 81 20.67 -4.61 -0.37
N ILE A 82 21.76 -3.81 -0.43
CA ILE A 82 23.13 -4.31 -0.56
C ILE A 82 23.56 -5.22 0.60
N ASN A 83 22.98 -5.01 1.79
CA ASN A 83 23.24 -5.80 2.99
C ASN A 83 22.15 -6.85 3.24
N SER A 84 21.35 -7.19 2.22
CA SER A 84 20.31 -8.22 2.33
C SER A 84 20.95 -9.59 2.57
N ALA A 85 20.44 -10.31 3.56
CA ALA A 85 20.80 -11.71 3.82
C ALA A 85 20.44 -12.63 2.64
N ASP A 86 19.48 -12.22 1.81
CA ASP A 86 19.01 -12.95 0.62
C ASP A 86 19.73 -12.50 -0.67
N SER A 87 20.74 -11.62 -0.58
CA SER A 87 21.52 -11.20 -1.75
C SER A 87 22.41 -12.34 -2.26
N ILE A 88 22.56 -12.46 -3.58
CA ILE A 88 23.36 -13.51 -4.22
C ILE A 88 24.43 -12.86 -5.10
N TYR A 89 25.69 -13.26 -4.91
CA TYR A 89 26.81 -12.83 -5.73
C TYR A 89 27.88 -13.91 -5.80
N PHE A 90 28.36 -14.22 -7.01
CA PHE A 90 29.49 -15.10 -7.24
C PHE A 90 30.20 -14.69 -8.53
N ARG A 91 31.52 -14.93 -8.57
CA ARG A 91 32.37 -14.61 -9.72
C ARG A 91 32.51 -15.81 -10.66
N GLU A 92 32.99 -15.57 -11.88
CA GLU A 92 33.22 -16.62 -12.88
C GLU A 92 34.25 -17.67 -12.46
N ASP A 93 35.20 -17.30 -11.58
CA ASP A 93 36.22 -18.21 -11.03
C ASP A 93 35.69 -19.10 -9.89
N GLN A 94 34.43 -18.93 -9.49
CA GLN A 94 33.81 -19.67 -8.39
C GLN A 94 32.75 -20.65 -8.89
N ASP A 95 32.56 -21.74 -8.16
CA ASP A 95 31.52 -22.72 -8.47
C ASP A 95 30.14 -22.23 -7.96
N ALA A 96 29.30 -21.76 -8.89
CA ALA A 96 27.93 -21.35 -8.60
C ALA A 96 27.01 -22.51 -8.14
N GLY A 97 27.44 -23.77 -8.32
CA GLY A 97 26.77 -24.97 -7.82
C GLY A 97 27.12 -25.30 -6.36
N SER A 98 28.08 -24.60 -5.76
CA SER A 98 28.44 -24.79 -4.35
C SER A 98 27.53 -23.99 -3.42
N CYS A 99 26.99 -24.67 -2.39
CA CYS A 99 26.17 -24.06 -1.35
C CYS A 99 26.91 -22.99 -0.53
N GLU A 100 28.24 -23.10 -0.40
CA GLU A 100 29.06 -22.11 0.32
C GLU A 100 29.17 -20.78 -0.43
N VAL A 101 29.01 -20.81 -1.75
CA VAL A 101 29.15 -19.64 -2.64
C VAL A 101 27.79 -19.07 -3.03
N ASN A 102 26.81 -19.93 -3.25
CA ASN A 102 25.48 -19.57 -3.71
C ASN A 102 24.43 -20.29 -2.88
N SER A 103 23.72 -19.56 -2.02
CA SER A 103 22.68 -20.15 -1.17
C SER A 103 21.52 -20.78 -1.95
N LEU A 104 21.31 -20.38 -3.22
CA LEU A 104 20.32 -21.01 -4.09
C LEU A 104 20.70 -22.46 -4.46
N ALA A 105 21.99 -22.79 -4.48
CA ALA A 105 22.45 -24.16 -4.74
C ALA A 105 22.05 -25.13 -3.62
N CYS A 106 21.82 -24.62 -2.41
CA CYS A 106 21.37 -25.40 -1.27
C CYS A 106 19.87 -25.69 -1.30
N LEU A 107 19.06 -24.91 -2.05
CA LEU A 107 17.60 -24.96 -2.01
C LEU A 107 17.01 -26.37 -2.17
N PRO A 108 17.49 -27.22 -3.10
CA PRO A 108 16.97 -28.58 -3.24
C PRO A 108 17.11 -29.44 -1.97
N GLN A 109 18.09 -29.12 -1.12
CA GLN A 109 18.35 -29.82 0.14
C GLN A 109 17.63 -29.17 1.33
N VAL A 110 17.66 -27.83 1.41
CA VAL A 110 17.19 -27.09 2.60
C VAL A 110 15.71 -26.69 2.55
N ALA A 111 15.13 -26.57 1.35
CA ALA A 111 13.73 -26.20 1.12
C ALA A 111 12.90 -27.39 0.62
N ALA A 112 13.32 -28.62 0.89
CA ALA A 112 12.68 -29.84 0.40
C ALA A 112 11.32 -30.12 1.05
N CYS A 113 11.05 -29.55 2.22
CA CYS A 113 9.79 -29.73 2.94
C CYS A 113 8.87 -28.50 2.76
N ALA A 114 7.60 -28.79 2.50
CA ALA A 114 6.53 -27.81 2.66
C ALA A 114 5.92 -27.99 4.07
N PRO A 115 5.51 -26.91 4.75
CA PRO A 115 4.80 -27.03 6.01
C PRO A 115 3.43 -27.70 5.78
N ASP A 116 2.97 -28.48 6.76
CA ASP A 116 1.58 -28.93 6.80
C ASP A 116 0.68 -27.71 6.98
N LEU A 117 -0.19 -27.48 6.00
CA LEU A 117 -1.10 -26.34 6.05
C LEU A 117 -2.21 -26.61 7.06
N PRO A 118 -2.49 -25.67 7.98
CA PRO A 118 -3.65 -25.80 8.84
C PRO A 118 -4.93 -25.85 8.00
N ALA A 119 -5.94 -26.55 8.50
CA ALA A 119 -7.26 -26.49 7.88
C ALA A 119 -7.74 -25.03 7.83
N PHE A 120 -8.37 -24.66 6.71
CA PHE A 120 -8.89 -23.32 6.52
C PHE A 120 -9.86 -22.94 7.65
N SER A 121 -9.71 -21.72 8.16
CA SER A 121 -10.65 -21.14 9.14
C SER A 121 -11.18 -19.82 8.60
N HIS A 122 -12.47 -19.57 8.84
CA HIS A 122 -13.15 -18.33 8.47
C HIS A 122 -13.50 -17.56 9.75
N GLY A 123 -13.25 -16.26 9.77
CA GLY A 123 -13.52 -15.37 10.92
C GLY A 123 -15.00 -15.17 11.26
N GLY A 124 -15.90 -15.85 10.55
CA GLY A 124 -17.34 -15.70 10.69
C GLY A 124 -17.88 -14.44 9.99
N PHE A 125 -19.19 -14.27 10.05
CA PHE A 125 -19.88 -13.05 9.59
C PHE A 125 -20.41 -12.30 10.81
N SER A 126 -20.26 -10.98 10.83
CA SER A 126 -20.91 -10.10 11.81
C SER A 126 -22.06 -9.36 11.12
N HIS A 127 -23.28 -9.51 11.63
CA HIS A 127 -24.48 -8.87 11.09
C HIS A 127 -24.86 -7.61 11.91
N ASN A 128 -23.87 -6.77 12.24
CA ASN A 128 -24.13 -5.48 12.88
C ASN A 128 -24.09 -4.37 11.82
N GLN A 129 -25.24 -4.09 11.19
CA GLN A 129 -25.36 -2.89 10.37
C GLN A 129 -25.41 -1.65 11.27
N VAL A 130 -24.31 -0.89 11.31
CA VAL A 130 -24.38 0.51 11.72
C VAL A 130 -24.91 1.29 10.53
N VAL A 131 -26.21 1.56 10.53
CA VAL A 131 -26.80 2.53 9.59
C VAL A 131 -26.30 3.91 10.00
N LEU A 132 -25.19 4.36 9.41
CA LEU A 132 -24.80 5.77 9.44
C LEU A 132 -25.76 6.52 8.50
N GLY A 133 -26.92 6.90 9.03
CA GLY A 133 -27.77 7.87 8.36
C GLY A 133 -26.97 9.17 8.21
N MET A 134 -26.64 9.56 6.97
CA MET A 134 -26.24 10.93 6.68
C MET A 134 -27.47 11.83 6.92
N GLY A 135 -27.67 12.22 8.18
CA GLY A 135 -28.60 13.28 8.53
C GLY A 135 -28.10 14.58 7.92
N ASN A 136 -28.92 15.20 7.06
CA ASN A 136 -28.72 16.58 6.65
C ASN A 136 -28.63 17.44 7.92
N GLY A 137 -27.44 17.95 8.21
CA GLY A 137 -27.15 18.71 9.41
C GLY A 137 -27.85 20.07 9.41
N ALA A 138 -28.97 20.14 10.12
CA ALA A 138 -29.40 21.33 10.85
C ALA A 138 -29.91 20.88 12.23
N GLY A 139 -29.01 20.77 13.20
CA GLY A 139 -29.35 20.53 14.62
C GLY A 139 -28.49 19.46 15.29
N THR A 140 -27.68 19.92 16.25
CA THR A 140 -26.93 19.23 17.32
C THR A 140 -27.20 17.73 17.57
N PRO A 141 -26.16 16.87 17.70
CA PRO A 141 -26.36 15.46 18.03
C PRO A 141 -26.41 15.23 19.55
N GLY A 142 -27.44 14.50 19.99
CA GLY A 142 -27.45 13.75 21.26
C GLY A 142 -27.60 12.25 20.95
N PRO A 143 -27.06 11.33 21.77
CA PRO A 143 -27.12 9.91 21.46
C PRO A 143 -28.51 9.35 21.78
N GLY A 144 -29.23 8.93 20.74
CA GLY A 144 -30.44 8.11 20.85
C GLY A 144 -30.15 6.71 20.35
N VAL A 145 -30.27 5.70 21.22
CA VAL A 145 -30.18 4.29 20.84
C VAL A 145 -31.59 3.81 20.49
N GLY A 146 -31.84 3.51 19.23
CA GLY A 146 -33.06 2.85 18.77
C GLY A 146 -32.73 1.43 18.29
N MET A 147 -33.24 0.41 18.99
CA MET A 147 -33.26 -0.96 18.48
C MET A 147 -34.42 -1.10 17.50
N GLY A 148 -34.12 -1.47 16.26
CA GLY A 148 -35.12 -1.91 15.28
C GLY A 148 -34.72 -3.29 14.76
N GLY A 149 -35.45 -4.31 15.19
CA GLY A 149 -35.49 -5.60 14.48
C GLY A 149 -36.41 -5.47 13.26
N ASP A 150 -36.06 -6.12 12.17
CA ASP A 150 -36.62 -7.42 11.81
C ASP A 150 -36.08 -7.85 10.43
N GLY A 151 -35.90 -9.17 10.31
CA GLY A 151 -35.45 -9.86 9.09
C GLY A 151 -36.46 -9.80 7.94
N PRO A 152 -36.11 -10.48 6.85
CA PRO A 152 -36.57 -11.86 6.64
C PRO A 152 -35.52 -12.93 6.92
#